data_AF-A0A0L0LIW3-F1
#
_entry.id   AF-A0A0L0LIW3-F1
#
_cell.length_a   1.000
_cell.length_b   1.000
_cell.length_c   1.000
_cell.angle_alpha   90.00
_cell.angle_beta   90.00
_cell.angle_gamma   90.00
#
_symmetry.space_group_name_H-M   'P 1'
#
loop_
_entity.id
_entity.type
_entity.pdbx_description
1 polymer ?
#
loop_
_entity_poly.entity_id
_entity_poly.type
_entity_poly.pdbx_seq_one_letter_code
_entity_poly.pdbx_strand_id
1 'polypeptide(L)'
;MHIARRVYNFCVRIPDHLYPFSELIEGKRVRWKTAYDLALARINEVQGFGHYGARLIAYRSFFHILGSFLFIFFATLVSQDLFGSQIALYVLLGMAAFALIYQEFFLQPKTFGQLRLHSVIDVLSWTIPFVIYVSLTIH
;
A
#
# COMPACT_ATOMS: atom_id res chain seq x y z
N MET A 1 23.27 -4.25 1.62
CA MET A 1 22.11 -3.92 0.73
C MET A 1 21.07 -5.04 0.53
N HIS A 2 21.39 -6.34 0.70
CA HIS A 2 20.43 -7.43 0.43
C HIS A 2 19.28 -7.62 1.44
N ILE A 3 19.44 -7.17 2.69
CA ILE A 3 18.43 -7.35 3.74
C ILE A 3 17.30 -6.33 3.60
N ALA A 4 17.63 -5.04 3.50
CA ALA A 4 16.64 -3.96 3.33
C ALA A 4 15.73 -4.19 2.12
N ARG A 5 16.28 -4.63 0.98
CA ARG A 5 15.49 -4.98 -0.21
C ARG A 5 14.57 -6.18 0.03
N ARG A 6 15.02 -7.18 0.80
CA ARG A 6 14.18 -8.35 1.15
C ARG A 6 13.03 -7.95 2.07
N VAL A 7 13.31 -7.15 3.10
CA VAL A 7 12.29 -6.62 4.02
C VAL A 7 11.28 -5.76 3.25
N TYR A 8 11.76 -4.84 2.42
CA TYR A 8 10.91 -4.02 1.56
C TYR A 8 9.99 -4.87 0.67
N ASN A 9 10.57 -5.84 -0.06
CA ASN A 9 9.79 -6.72 -0.93
C ASN A 9 8.78 -7.58 -0.15
N PHE A 10 9.12 -7.98 1.08
CA PHE A 10 8.20 -8.69 1.95
C PHE A 10 7.02 -7.81 2.35
N CYS A 11 7.28 -6.60 2.86
CA CYS A 11 6.25 -5.67 3.31
C CYS A 11 5.28 -5.29 2.18
N VAL A 12 5.79 -4.98 0.99
CA VAL A 12 4.96 -4.60 -0.17
C VAL A 12 4.05 -5.75 -0.65
N ARG A 13 4.40 -7.00 -0.33
CA ARG A 13 3.66 -8.21 -0.73
C ARG A 13 2.76 -8.78 0.36
N ILE A 14 2.70 -8.16 1.54
CA ILE A 14 1.77 -8.57 2.61
C ILE A 14 0.33 -8.69 2.08
N PRO A 15 -0.22 -7.73 1.30
CA PRO A 15 -1.57 -7.87 0.76
C PRO A 15 -1.73 -9.13 -0.09
N ASP A 16 -0.76 -9.44 -0.95
CA ASP A 16 -0.78 -10.60 -1.84
C ASP A 16 -0.90 -11.91 -1.03
N HIS A 17 -0.15 -12.00 0.08
CA HIS A 17 -0.14 -13.18 0.95
C HIS A 17 -1.44 -13.33 1.76
N LEU A 18 -2.13 -12.22 2.07
CA LEU A 18 -3.34 -12.21 2.88
C LEU A 18 -4.63 -12.18 2.06
N TYR A 19 -4.55 -12.40 0.75
CA TYR A 19 -5.70 -12.31 -0.16
C TYR A 19 -6.83 -13.30 0.23
N PRO A 20 -7.99 -12.82 0.70
CA PRO A 20 -8.96 -13.66 1.38
C PRO A 20 -9.89 -14.41 0.40
N PHE A 21 -9.96 -13.93 -0.84
CA PHE A 21 -10.87 -14.41 -1.86
C PHE A 21 -10.35 -15.68 -2.52
N SER A 22 -11.26 -16.62 -2.79
CA SER A 22 -10.93 -17.85 -3.49
C SER A 22 -11.08 -17.71 -5.00
N GLU A 23 -10.26 -18.42 -5.76
CA GLU A 23 -10.39 -18.60 -7.20
C GLU A 23 -10.52 -20.10 -7.54
N LEU A 24 -11.04 -20.44 -8.72
CA LEU A 24 -11.19 -21.82 -9.19
C LEU A 24 -10.09 -22.15 -10.21
N ILE A 25 -9.29 -23.18 -9.96
CA ILE A 25 -8.26 -23.71 -10.86
C ILE A 25 -8.53 -25.19 -11.07
N GLU A 26 -8.78 -25.61 -12.31
CA GLU A 26 -8.96 -27.03 -12.66
C GLU A 26 -9.97 -27.76 -11.73
N GLY A 27 -11.06 -27.08 -11.39
CA GLY A 27 -12.10 -27.61 -10.49
C GLY A 27 -11.78 -27.56 -8.99
N LYS A 28 -10.59 -27.09 -8.58
CA LYS A 28 -10.20 -26.90 -7.17
C LYS A 28 -10.28 -25.43 -6.77
N ARG A 29 -10.86 -25.15 -5.60
CA ARG A 29 -10.84 -23.80 -5.00
C ARG A 29 -9.50 -23.56 -4.31
N VAL A 30 -8.77 -22.55 -4.77
CA VAL A 30 -7.51 -22.09 -4.16
C VAL A 30 -7.72 -20.77 -3.41
N ARG A 31 -6.83 -20.43 -2.48
CA ARG A 31 -6.90 -19.22 -1.63
C ARG A 31 -5.55 -18.53 -1.52
N TRP A 32 -5.52 -17.37 -0.85
CA TRP A 32 -4.30 -16.64 -0.48
C TRP A 32 -3.50 -16.21 -1.70
N LYS A 33 -2.17 -16.23 -1.58
CA LYS A 33 -1.24 -15.85 -2.65
C LYS A 33 -1.54 -16.54 -3.98
N THR A 34 -1.85 -17.84 -3.98
CA THR A 34 -2.16 -18.57 -5.22
C THR A 34 -3.40 -18.03 -5.91
N ALA A 35 -4.44 -17.70 -5.14
CA ALA A 35 -5.65 -17.07 -5.68
C ALA A 35 -5.39 -15.63 -6.16
N TYR A 36 -4.54 -14.89 -5.45
CA TYR A 36 -4.12 -13.54 -5.85
C TYR A 36 -3.36 -13.55 -7.18
N ASP A 37 -2.33 -14.40 -7.29
CA ASP A 37 -1.50 -14.53 -8.48
C ASP A 37 -2.36 -14.89 -9.70
N LEU A 38 -3.32 -15.80 -9.54
CA LEU A 38 -4.25 -16.18 -10.61
C LEU A 38 -5.19 -15.04 -11.00
N ALA A 39 -5.78 -14.35 -10.02
CA ALA A 39 -6.66 -13.21 -10.29
C ALA A 39 -5.91 -12.13 -11.07
N LEU A 40 -4.67 -11.82 -10.66
CA LEU A 40 -3.80 -10.86 -11.33
C LEU A 40 -3.42 -11.33 -12.73
N ALA A 41 -3.08 -12.60 -12.92
CA ALA A 41 -2.75 -13.17 -14.24
C ALA A 41 -3.92 -13.03 -15.22
N ARG A 42 -5.14 -13.40 -14.79
CA ARG A 42 -6.36 -13.25 -15.60
C ARG A 42 -6.63 -11.79 -15.98
N ILE A 43 -6.43 -10.86 -15.06
CA ILE A 43 -6.60 -9.43 -15.34
C ILE A 43 -5.58 -8.98 -16.38
N ASN A 44 -4.31 -9.35 -16.22
CA ASN A 44 -3.25 -8.98 -17.16
C ASN A 44 -3.44 -9.61 -18.55
N GLU A 45 -4.04 -10.80 -18.64
CA GLU A 45 -4.38 -11.44 -19.90
C GLU A 45 -5.45 -10.64 -20.67
N VAL A 46 -6.48 -10.16 -19.96
CA VAL A 46 -7.62 -9.44 -20.57
C VAL A 46 -7.31 -7.96 -20.82
N GLN A 47 -6.61 -7.31 -19.90
CA GLN A 47 -6.42 -5.86 -19.89
C GLN A 47 -5.00 -5.43 -20.24
N GLY A 48 -4.04 -6.36 -20.27
CA GLY A 48 -2.63 -6.10 -20.52
C GLY A 48 -1.81 -5.92 -19.24
N PHE A 49 -0.49 -6.06 -19.36
CA PHE A 49 0.45 -5.98 -18.24
C PHE A 49 0.32 -4.66 -17.46
N GLY A 50 0.36 -4.76 -16.12
CA GLY A 50 0.31 -3.61 -15.22
C GLY A 50 -1.10 -3.21 -14.79
N HIS A 51 -2.13 -3.81 -15.39
CA HIS A 51 -3.51 -3.58 -15.00
C HIS A 51 -3.86 -4.33 -13.73
N TYR A 52 -4.63 -3.66 -12.88
CA TYR A 52 -5.27 -4.25 -11.72
C TYR A 52 -6.77 -4.10 -11.89
N GLY A 53 -7.51 -5.19 -11.74
CA GLY A 53 -8.97 -5.16 -11.75
C GLY A 53 -9.47 -4.43 -10.52
N ALA A 54 -10.65 -3.81 -10.62
CA ALA A 54 -11.24 -3.00 -9.55
C ALA A 54 -11.24 -3.69 -8.17
N ARG A 55 -11.48 -5.02 -8.14
CA ARG A 55 -11.42 -5.83 -6.92
C ARG A 55 -10.02 -5.84 -6.28
N LEU A 56 -8.96 -6.03 -7.07
CA LEU A 56 -7.59 -6.04 -6.55
C LEU A 56 -7.17 -4.64 -6.11
N ILE A 57 -7.55 -3.60 -6.86
CA ILE A 57 -7.31 -2.21 -6.46
C ILE A 57 -7.96 -1.95 -5.11
N ALA A 58 -9.27 -2.18 -4.97
CA ALA A 58 -9.99 -1.94 -3.72
C ALA A 58 -9.38 -2.72 -2.53
N TYR A 59 -9.00 -3.98 -2.77
CA TYR A 59 -8.34 -4.81 -1.77
C TYR A 59 -6.98 -4.25 -1.33
N ARG A 60 -6.14 -3.80 -2.27
CA ARG A 60 -4.85 -3.18 -1.94
C ARG A 60 -5.02 -1.82 -1.25
N SER A 61 -5.96 -0.99 -1.72
CA SER A 61 -6.32 0.29 -1.09
C SER A 61 -6.74 0.10 0.37
N PHE A 62 -7.46 -0.98 0.70
CA PHE A 62 -7.78 -1.31 2.09
C PHE A 62 -6.52 -1.51 2.96
N PHE A 63 -5.50 -2.22 2.45
CA PHE A 63 -4.23 -2.38 3.15
C PHE A 63 -3.47 -1.06 3.30
N HIS A 64 -3.53 -0.18 2.30
CA HIS A 64 -2.94 1.16 2.37
C HIS A 64 -3.60 2.02 3.45
N ILE A 65 -4.94 1.99 3.54
CA ILE A 65 -5.68 2.68 4.59
C ILE A 65 -5.33 2.11 5.97
N LEU A 66 -5.33 0.78 6.13
CA LEU A 66 -4.95 0.16 7.40
C LEU A 66 -3.51 0.50 7.80
N GLY A 67 -2.59 0.44 6.83
CA GLY A 67 -1.20 0.84 7.00
C GLY A 67 -1.06 2.29 7.42
N SER A 68 -1.87 3.20 6.87
CA SER A 68 -1.86 4.62 7.23
C SER A 68 -2.27 4.85 8.68
N PHE A 69 -3.28 4.15 9.19
CA PHE A 69 -3.69 4.24 10.59
C PHE A 69 -2.60 3.71 11.53
N LEU A 70 -1.98 2.59 11.18
CA LEU A 70 -0.83 2.08 11.95
C LEU A 70 0.33 3.08 11.94
N PHE A 71 0.64 3.66 10.78
CA PHE A 71 1.72 4.64 10.66
C PHE A 71 1.44 5.89 11.48
N ILE A 72 0.23 6.46 11.40
CA ILE A 72 -0.18 7.60 12.23
C ILE A 72 0.01 7.25 13.71
N PHE A 73 -0.54 6.12 14.16
CA PHE A 73 -0.45 5.71 15.56
C PHE A 73 0.99 5.63 16.05
N PHE A 74 1.86 4.93 15.31
CA PHE A 74 3.28 4.83 15.68
C PHE A 74 4.00 6.18 15.58
N ALA A 75 3.73 6.98 14.55
CA ALA A 75 4.32 8.31 14.40
C ALA A 75 3.91 9.23 15.55
N THR A 76 2.66 9.16 16.01
CA THR A 76 2.18 9.91 17.18
C THR A 76 2.95 9.51 18.43
N LEU A 77 3.02 8.21 18.74
CA LEU A 77 3.79 7.72 19.90
C LEU A 77 5.25 8.16 19.85
N VAL A 78 5.91 7.94 18.71
CA VAL A 78 7.31 8.33 18.50
C VAL A 78 7.51 9.84 18.63
N SER A 79 6.61 10.65 18.07
CA SER A 79 6.68 12.11 18.13
C SER A 79 6.55 12.65 19.55
N GLN A 80 5.68 12.05 20.37
CA GLN A 80 5.44 12.47 21.74
C GLN A 80 6.54 11.96 22.67
N ASP A 81 6.87 10.67 22.61
CA ASP A 81 7.80 10.04 23.55
C ASP A 81 9.26 10.44 23.30
N LEU A 82 9.67 10.62 22.04
CA LEU A 82 11.06 10.93 21.70
C LEU A 82 11.33 12.43 21.53
N PHE A 83 10.37 13.16 20.95
CA PHE A 83 10.58 14.57 20.56
C PHE A 83 9.74 15.56 21.38
N GLY A 84 8.73 15.09 22.11
CA GLY A 84 7.82 15.95 22.87
C GLY A 84 7.12 17.01 22.01
N SER A 85 7.01 16.81 20.69
CA SER A 85 6.65 17.87 19.75
C SER A 85 5.65 17.40 18.70
N GLN A 86 4.53 18.09 18.60
CA GLN A 86 3.54 17.89 17.54
C GLN A 86 4.10 18.23 16.15
N ILE A 87 5.06 19.16 16.07
CA ILE A 87 5.71 19.50 14.80
C ILE A 87 6.46 18.28 14.24
N ALA A 88 7.07 17.47 15.10
CA ALA A 88 7.76 16.25 14.68
C ALA A 88 6.79 15.26 14.00
N LEU A 89 5.55 15.16 14.47
CA LEU A 89 4.53 14.33 13.83
C LEU A 89 4.22 14.80 12.40
N TYR A 90 3.99 16.11 12.21
CA TYR A 90 3.71 16.67 10.89
C TYR A 90 4.87 16.46 9.92
N VAL A 91 6.11 16.59 10.40
CA VAL A 91 7.31 16.30 9.62
C VAL A 91 7.38 14.81 9.23
N LEU A 92 7.09 13.89 10.17
CA LEU A 92 7.06 12.45 9.89
C LEU A 92 6.00 12.08 8.85
N LEU A 93 4.78 12.62 8.97
CA LEU A 93 3.70 12.41 8.00
C LEU A 93 4.06 12.98 6.62
N GLY A 94 4.65 14.18 6.57
CA GLY A 94 5.10 14.80 5.33
C GLY A 94 6.20 14.00 4.62
N MET A 95 7.21 13.53 5.36
CA MET A 95 8.25 12.66 4.82
C MET A 95 7.69 11.33 4.32
N ALA A 96 6.73 10.73 5.03
CA ALA A 96 6.07 9.52 4.60
C ALA A 96 5.30 9.74 3.29
N ALA A 97 4.55 10.84 3.16
CA ALA A 97 3.84 11.19 1.92
C ALA A 97 4.81 11.34 0.74
N PHE A 98 5.95 12.02 0.94
CA PHE A 98 6.98 12.15 -0.10
C PHE A 98 7.58 10.80 -0.49
N ALA A 99 7.90 9.95 0.49
CA ALA A 99 8.43 8.61 0.24
C ALA A 99 7.42 7.73 -0.53
N LEU A 100 6.13 7.83 -0.21
CA LEU A 100 5.05 7.13 -0.92
C LEU A 100 4.94 7.61 -2.37
N ILE A 101 4.99 8.92 -2.62
CA ILE A 101 4.99 9.45 -4.00
C ILE A 101 6.18 8.89 -4.79
N TYR A 102 7.38 8.89 -4.20
CA TYR A 102 8.55 8.33 -4.84
C TYR A 102 8.36 6.83 -5.14
N GLN A 103 7.88 6.07 -4.16
CA GLN A 103 7.64 4.65 -4.30
C GLN A 103 6.60 4.33 -5.38
N GLU A 104 5.45 5.01 -5.38
CA GLU A 104 4.32 4.75 -6.28
C GLU A 104 4.55 5.22 -7.72
N PHE A 105 5.28 6.32 -7.92
CA PHE A 105 5.50 6.88 -9.26
C PHE A 105 6.85 6.50 -9.90
N PHE A 106 7.84 6.06 -9.11
CA PHE A 106 9.16 5.73 -9.64
C PHE A 106 9.56 4.27 -9.44
N LEU A 107 9.28 3.67 -8.27
CA LEU A 107 9.71 2.29 -7.99
C LEU A 107 8.71 1.25 -8.50
N GLN A 108 7.42 1.43 -8.20
CA GLN A 108 6.37 0.47 -8.59
C GLN A 108 6.23 0.33 -10.11
N PRO A 109 6.24 1.41 -10.92
CA PRO A 109 6.13 1.27 -12.38
C PRO A 109 7.32 0.53 -12.97
N LYS A 110 8.54 0.77 -12.45
CA LYS A 110 9.76 0.08 -12.91
C LYS A 110 9.79 -1.40 -12.51
N THR A 111 9.21 -1.75 -11.38
CA THR A 111 9.32 -3.10 -10.82
C THR A 111 8.16 -4.00 -11.23
N PHE A 112 6.95 -3.45 -11.36
CA PHE A 112 5.71 -4.22 -11.57
C PHE A 112 4.86 -3.70 -12.73
N GLY A 113 5.33 -2.71 -13.49
CA GLY A 113 4.56 -2.12 -14.59
C GLY A 113 3.31 -1.36 -14.17
N GLN A 114 3.22 -0.97 -12.90
CA GLN A 114 2.04 -0.31 -12.34
C GLN A 114 1.65 0.95 -13.14
N LEU A 115 0.36 1.07 -13.44
CA LEU A 115 -0.21 2.22 -14.13
C LEU A 115 -0.27 3.45 -13.22
N ARG A 116 -0.12 4.64 -13.82
CA ARG A 116 -0.18 5.93 -13.10
C ARG A 116 -1.47 6.12 -12.31
N LEU A 117 -2.61 5.69 -12.86
CA LEU A 117 -3.90 5.79 -12.17
C LEU A 117 -3.91 4.97 -10.87
N HIS A 118 -3.32 3.77 -10.90
CA HIS A 118 -3.19 2.94 -9.69
C HIS A 118 -2.27 3.63 -8.67
N SER A 119 -1.15 4.20 -9.11
CA SER A 119 -0.27 5.00 -8.24
C SER A 119 -0.99 6.17 -7.57
N VAL A 120 -1.89 6.87 -8.29
CA VAL A 120 -2.72 7.94 -7.70
C VAL A 120 -3.64 7.37 -6.62
N ILE A 121 -4.34 6.28 -6.89
CA ILE A 121 -5.25 5.65 -5.93
C ILE A 121 -4.49 5.21 -4.67
N ASP A 122 -3.30 4.63 -4.83
CA ASP A 122 -2.48 4.19 -3.71
C ASP A 122 -1.97 5.35 -2.87
N VAL A 123 -1.46 6.41 -3.49
CA VAL A 123 -1.06 7.64 -2.78
C VAL A 123 -2.24 8.25 -2.03
N LEU A 124 -3.43 8.32 -2.63
CA LEU A 124 -4.62 8.85 -1.96
C LEU A 124 -5.06 7.97 -0.80
N SER A 125 -5.00 6.65 -0.95
CA SER A 125 -5.38 5.69 0.09
C SER A 125 -4.51 5.80 1.35
N TRP A 126 -3.26 6.25 1.21
CA TRP A 126 -2.37 6.58 2.32
C TRP A 126 -2.55 8.01 2.85
N THR A 127 -2.59 8.98 1.96
CA THR A 127 -2.47 10.41 2.34
C THR A 127 -3.78 11.02 2.80
N ILE A 128 -4.95 10.53 2.34
CA ILE A 128 -6.25 11.02 2.83
C ILE A 128 -6.37 10.81 4.35
N PRO A 129 -6.09 9.61 4.91
CA PRO A 129 -6.02 9.42 6.37
C PRO A 129 -5.08 10.39 7.08
N PHE A 130 -3.91 10.69 6.51
CA PHE A 130 -2.97 11.67 7.09
C PHE A 130 -3.60 13.06 7.16
N VAL A 131 -4.21 13.51 6.06
CA VAL A 131 -4.86 14.82 5.98
C VAL A 131 -6.02 14.90 6.98
N ILE A 132 -6.88 13.89 7.02
CA ILE A 132 -8.00 13.83 7.97
C ILE A 132 -7.50 13.94 9.41
N TYR A 133 -6.48 13.14 9.76
CA TYR A 133 -5.90 13.19 11.10
C TYR A 133 -5.38 14.59 11.45
N VAL A 134 -4.54 15.16 10.57
CA VAL A 134 -3.97 16.50 10.79
C VAL A 134 -5.06 17.57 10.92
N SER A 135 -6.11 17.52 10.09
CA SER A 135 -7.23 18.46 10.18
C SER A 135 -8.02 18.34 11.47
N LEU A 136 -8.09 17.16 12.08
CA LEU A 136 -8.78 16.95 13.36
C LEU A 136 -7.91 17.28 14.58
N THR A 137 -6.58 17.35 14.41
CA THR A 137 -5.63 17.56 15.52
C THR A 137 -4.96 18.92 15.52
N ILE A 138 -4.99 19.68 14.42
CA ILE A 138 -4.56 21.07 14.40
C ILE A 138 -5.60 21.91 15.15
N HIS A 139 -5.40 22.08 16.45
CA HIS A 139 -6.11 23.00 17.34
C HIS A 139 -5.15 23.54 18.41
#